data_AF-A0A351ASA8-F1
#
_entry.id   AF-A0A351ASA8-F1
#
_cell.length_a   1.000
_cell.length_b   1.000
_cell.length_c   1.000
_cell.angle_alpha   90.00
_cell.angle_beta   90.00
_cell.angle_gamma   90.00
#
_symmetry.space_group_name_H-M   'P 1'
#
loop_
_entity.id
_entity.type
_entity.pdbx_description
1 polymer ?
#
loop_
_entity_poly.entity_id
_entity_poly.type
_entity_poly.pdbx_seq_one_letter_code
_entity_poly.pdbx_strand_id
1 'polypeptide(L)'
;MSYIGIVGARRIDESDSSSNLLELQEQAVLLLRGNTDMHLIKRQTGWETGVEGKWRYELADPFHTTAEIEDYIKRHFGEPINIRFCMHDTTLLMAYPAFEHLRLFARYTPAKKFIGYFDPMRYSMMVCMGTSDSPFEFQTEGILLHEVQHLIQKEEHFARGGDSSKGIMRYMRLAGEVEARNVCIRHFMTQEQRRGTLRSDSQDMPDDKQIIIV
;
A
#
# COMPACT_ATOMS: atom_id res chain seq x y z
N MET A 1 3.60 -5.27 2.60
CA MET A 1 3.87 -5.17 1.13
C MET A 1 3.21 -3.91 0.61
N SER A 2 3.49 -3.45 -0.59
CA SER A 2 2.75 -2.33 -1.18
C SER A 2 2.55 -2.52 -2.67
N TYR A 3 1.39 -2.08 -3.18
CA TYR A 3 1.10 -2.06 -4.60
C TYR A 3 1.60 -0.76 -5.20
N ILE A 4 2.70 -0.85 -5.96
CA ILE A 4 3.26 0.26 -6.75
C ILE A 4 2.75 0.20 -8.18
N GLY A 5 2.88 1.31 -8.90
CA GLY A 5 2.59 1.39 -10.32
C GLY A 5 3.81 1.73 -11.16
N ILE A 6 3.54 2.20 -12.36
CA ILE A 6 4.56 2.56 -13.35
C ILE A 6 5.39 3.76 -12.85
N VAL A 7 4.80 4.71 -12.11
CA VAL A 7 5.53 5.88 -11.62
C VAL A 7 6.62 5.46 -10.64
N GLY A 8 6.29 4.61 -9.66
CA GLY A 8 7.21 4.07 -8.69
C GLY A 8 8.24 3.14 -9.31
N ALA A 9 7.80 2.20 -10.17
CA ALA A 9 8.68 1.26 -10.85
C ALA A 9 9.77 1.96 -11.67
N ARG A 10 9.39 3.00 -12.44
CA ARG A 10 10.33 3.80 -13.20
C ARG A 10 11.40 4.46 -12.32
N ARG A 11 11.00 5.06 -11.20
CA ARG A 11 11.94 5.74 -10.29
C ARG A 11 12.90 4.75 -9.61
N ILE A 12 12.44 3.53 -9.35
CA ILE A 12 13.30 2.44 -8.88
C ILE A 12 14.32 2.07 -9.96
N ASP A 13 13.89 1.79 -11.19
CA ASP A 13 14.80 1.45 -12.31
C ASP A 13 15.80 2.59 -12.61
N GLU A 14 15.39 3.85 -12.47
CA GLU A 14 16.27 5.02 -12.61
C GLU A 14 17.32 5.11 -11.50
N SER A 15 17.02 4.61 -10.30
CA SER A 15 17.88 4.71 -9.12
C SER A 15 18.72 3.46 -8.85
N ASP A 16 18.27 2.31 -9.34
CA ASP A 16 18.93 1.00 -9.22
C ASP A 16 19.05 0.37 -10.60
N SER A 17 20.25 0.45 -11.19
CA SER A 17 20.55 -0.10 -12.51
C SER A 17 20.44 -1.62 -12.62
N SER A 18 20.28 -2.33 -11.50
CA SER A 18 20.05 -3.78 -11.48
C SER A 18 18.56 -4.16 -11.58
N SER A 19 17.68 -3.19 -11.39
CA SER A 19 16.22 -3.35 -11.51
C SER A 19 15.77 -3.23 -12.97
N ASN A 20 14.73 -3.98 -13.34
CA ASN A 20 14.15 -3.99 -14.69
C ASN A 20 12.61 -4.07 -14.67
N LEU A 21 11.99 -3.37 -13.72
CA LEU A 21 10.54 -3.45 -13.49
C LEU A 21 9.74 -2.98 -14.71
N LEU A 22 10.21 -1.96 -15.42
CA LEU A 22 9.56 -1.48 -16.65
C LEU A 22 9.67 -2.46 -17.81
N GLU A 23 10.80 -3.15 -17.98
CA GLU A 23 10.95 -4.20 -18.99
C GLU A 23 9.98 -5.36 -18.72
N LEU A 24 9.87 -5.78 -17.46
CA LEU A 24 8.90 -6.78 -17.03
C LEU A 24 7.45 -6.30 -17.25
N GLN A 25 7.18 -5.00 -17.10
CA GLN A 25 5.87 -4.41 -17.37
C GLN A 25 5.54 -4.43 -18.87
N GLU A 26 6.51 -4.11 -19.73
CA GLU A 26 6.35 -4.20 -21.19
C GLU A 26 6.09 -5.64 -21.63
N GLN A 27 6.81 -6.60 -21.05
CA GLN A 27 6.53 -8.02 -21.25
C GLN A 27 5.10 -8.38 -20.82
N ALA A 28 4.65 -7.89 -19.67
CA ALA A 28 3.29 -8.13 -19.18
C ALA A 28 2.22 -7.60 -20.16
N VAL A 29 2.46 -6.42 -20.77
CA VAL A 29 1.59 -5.84 -21.79
C VAL A 29 1.53 -6.72 -23.04
N LEU A 30 2.67 -7.25 -23.51
CA LEU A 30 2.71 -8.15 -24.66
C LEU A 30 1.95 -9.46 -24.40
N LEU A 31 2.13 -10.05 -23.22
CA LEU A 31 1.41 -11.26 -22.80
C LEU A 31 -0.10 -11.02 -22.74
N LEU A 32 -0.53 -9.88 -22.17
CA LEU A 32 -1.93 -9.50 -22.10
C LEU A 32 -2.55 -9.33 -23.50
N ARG A 33 -1.83 -8.69 -24.43
CA ARG A 33 -2.26 -8.57 -25.86
C ARG A 33 -2.34 -9.92 -26.56
N GLY A 34 -1.55 -10.89 -26.14
CA GLY A 34 -1.60 -12.28 -26.58
C GLY A 34 -2.74 -13.10 -25.94
N ASN A 35 -3.65 -12.48 -25.18
CA ASN A 35 -4.72 -13.14 -24.42
C ASN A 35 -4.20 -14.14 -23.37
N THR A 36 -3.02 -13.88 -22.81
CA THR A 36 -2.47 -14.69 -21.72
C THR A 36 -3.25 -14.45 -20.43
N ASP A 37 -3.51 -15.51 -19.67
CA ASP A 37 -4.18 -15.43 -18.38
C ASP A 37 -3.38 -14.59 -17.35
N MET A 38 -4.09 -13.78 -16.55
CA MET A 38 -3.47 -12.83 -15.62
C MET A 38 -2.65 -13.52 -14.52
N HIS A 39 -3.03 -14.72 -14.05
CA HIS A 39 -2.17 -15.45 -13.10
C HIS A 39 -0.83 -15.83 -13.73
N LEU A 40 -0.83 -16.20 -15.01
CA LEU A 40 0.43 -16.51 -15.70
C LEU A 40 1.27 -15.24 -15.89
N ILE A 41 0.64 -14.12 -16.27
CA ILE A 41 1.31 -12.82 -16.37
C ILE A 41 1.95 -12.44 -15.04
N LYS A 42 1.21 -12.49 -13.93
CA LYS A 42 1.74 -12.15 -12.60
C LYS A 42 2.86 -13.08 -12.17
N ARG A 43 2.76 -14.39 -12.40
CA ARG A 43 3.84 -15.32 -12.07
C ARG A 43 5.13 -14.99 -12.83
N GLN A 44 5.02 -14.72 -14.14
CA GLN A 44 6.17 -14.46 -15.01
C GLN A 44 6.79 -13.09 -14.76
N THR A 45 5.97 -12.05 -14.63
CA THR A 45 6.43 -10.66 -14.66
C THR A 45 6.35 -9.96 -13.31
N GLY A 46 5.57 -10.50 -12.36
CA GLY A 46 5.21 -9.83 -11.11
C GLY A 46 4.11 -8.77 -11.26
N TRP A 47 3.70 -8.46 -12.49
CA TRP A 47 2.71 -7.44 -12.78
C TRP A 47 1.29 -8.02 -12.90
N GLU A 48 0.32 -7.26 -12.41
CA GLU A 48 -1.12 -7.50 -12.62
C GLU A 48 -1.86 -6.17 -12.81
N THR A 49 -3.17 -6.20 -13.07
CA THR A 49 -3.97 -4.98 -13.20
C THR A 49 -4.93 -4.75 -12.03
N GLY A 50 -5.01 -3.50 -11.57
CA GLY A 50 -6.07 -2.95 -10.71
C GLY A 50 -7.45 -3.08 -11.34
N VAL A 51 -8.51 -2.89 -10.54
CA VAL A 51 -9.91 -2.96 -11.02
C VAL A 51 -10.20 -1.88 -12.06
N GLU A 52 -9.46 -0.77 -12.02
CA GLU A 52 -9.51 0.32 -12.98
C GLU A 52 -8.61 0.10 -14.22
N GLY A 53 -7.98 -1.07 -14.36
CA GLY A 53 -7.16 -1.45 -15.51
C GLY A 53 -5.73 -0.90 -15.49
N LYS A 54 -5.29 -0.29 -14.38
CA LYS A 54 -3.90 0.20 -14.21
C LYS A 54 -2.98 -0.89 -13.68
N TRP A 55 -1.72 -0.89 -14.12
CA TRP A 55 -0.74 -1.89 -13.71
C TRP A 55 -0.31 -1.75 -12.24
N ARG A 56 -0.08 -2.90 -11.60
CA ARG A 56 0.37 -3.07 -10.23
C ARG A 56 1.57 -4.01 -10.16
N TYR A 57 2.56 -3.63 -9.39
CA TYR A 57 3.65 -4.49 -8.96
C TYR A 57 3.72 -4.51 -7.44
N GLU A 58 4.01 -5.67 -6.86
CA GLU A 58 4.09 -5.82 -5.41
C GLU A 58 5.53 -5.65 -4.92
N LEU A 59 5.77 -4.60 -4.14
CA LEU A 59 6.98 -4.48 -3.33
C LEU A 59 6.80 -5.16 -1.98
N ALA A 60 7.90 -5.71 -1.45
CA ALA A 60 7.93 -6.27 -0.11
C ALA A 60 7.54 -5.24 0.95
N ASP A 61 7.18 -5.73 2.13
CA ASP A 61 6.89 -4.84 3.26
C ASP A 61 8.16 -4.08 3.66
N PRO A 62 8.15 -2.74 3.73
CA PRO A 62 9.33 -2.01 4.15
C PRO A 62 9.42 -1.84 5.68
N PHE A 63 8.35 -2.11 6.44
CA PHE A 63 8.23 -1.66 7.82
C PHE A 63 8.87 -2.58 8.85
N HIS A 64 9.39 -1.97 9.92
CA HIS A 64 9.72 -2.67 11.16
C HIS A 64 8.46 -3.23 11.84
N THR A 65 8.64 -4.06 12.86
CA THR A 65 7.50 -4.58 13.62
C THR A 65 6.76 -3.46 14.37
N THR A 66 5.48 -3.65 14.66
CA THR A 66 4.69 -2.72 15.50
C THR A 66 5.43 -2.30 16.79
N ALA A 67 6.09 -3.24 17.49
CA ALA A 67 6.79 -2.92 18.73
C ALA A 67 7.96 -1.95 18.51
N GLU A 68 8.76 -2.17 17.48
CA GLU A 68 9.91 -1.32 17.12
C GLU A 68 9.45 0.05 16.62
N ILE A 69 8.41 0.08 15.79
CA ILE A 69 7.82 1.33 15.31
C ILE A 69 7.29 2.16 16.48
N GLU A 70 6.50 1.55 17.37
CA GLU A 70 5.94 2.27 18.51
C GLU A 70 7.04 2.77 19.45
N ASP A 71 8.12 2.00 19.67
CA ASP A 71 9.26 2.41 20.48
C ASP A 71 9.96 3.66 19.92
N TYR A 72 10.12 3.74 18.60
CA TYR A 72 10.61 4.94 17.93
C TYR A 72 9.62 6.11 18.08
N ILE A 73 8.37 5.91 17.67
CA ILE A 73 7.34 6.96 17.60
C ILE A 73 7.05 7.58 18.98
N LYS A 74 7.01 6.77 20.06
CA LYS A 74 6.74 7.27 21.41
C LYS A 74 7.75 8.30 21.90
N ARG A 75 9.00 8.24 21.41
CA ARG A 75 10.05 9.22 21.76
C ARG A 75 9.87 10.56 21.05
N HIS A 76 9.07 10.59 19.99
CA HIS A 76 8.86 11.73 19.11
C HIS A 76 7.42 12.28 19.20
N PHE A 77 6.75 12.07 20.34
CA PHE A 77 5.40 12.62 20.54
C PHE A 77 5.40 14.15 20.55
N GLY A 78 4.51 14.74 19.74
CA GLY A 78 4.36 16.19 19.65
C GLY A 78 5.25 16.84 18.59
N GLU A 79 6.12 16.07 17.93
CA GLU A 79 6.92 16.52 16.79
C GLU A 79 6.63 15.69 15.53
N PRO A 80 6.97 16.20 14.33
CA PRO A 80 6.88 15.41 13.11
C PRO A 80 7.84 14.21 13.15
N ILE A 81 7.30 13.03 12.89
CA ILE A 81 8.04 11.76 12.85
C ILE A 81 8.58 11.57 11.43
N ASN A 82 9.84 11.13 11.30
CA ASN A 82 10.38 10.74 10.00
C ASN A 82 10.10 9.26 9.74
N ILE A 83 9.23 8.98 8.76
CA ILE A 83 8.78 7.62 8.41
C ILE A 83 9.93 6.69 8.01
N ARG A 84 11.08 7.22 7.55
CA ARG A 84 12.25 6.42 7.21
C ARG A 84 12.70 5.51 8.35
N PHE A 85 12.60 5.97 9.59
CA PHE A 85 13.00 5.20 10.77
C PHE A 85 11.96 4.16 11.20
N CYS A 86 10.78 4.14 10.57
CA CYS A 86 9.82 3.07 10.71
C CYS A 86 10.09 1.92 9.72
N MET A 87 11.04 2.08 8.79
CA MET A 87 11.30 1.15 7.68
C MET A 87 12.69 0.50 7.74
N HIS A 88 12.77 -0.80 7.53
CA HIS A 88 14.03 -1.53 7.30
C HIS A 88 14.47 -1.49 5.81
N ASP A 89 13.53 -1.34 4.88
CA ASP A 89 13.79 -1.19 3.44
C ASP A 89 13.28 0.17 2.95
N THR A 90 14.15 0.93 2.30
CA THR A 90 13.85 2.31 1.86
C THR A 90 13.56 2.42 0.37
N THR A 91 13.45 1.30 -0.35
CA THR A 91 13.06 1.25 -1.77
C THR A 91 11.80 2.05 -2.05
N LEU A 92 10.82 2.03 -1.14
CA LEU A 92 9.58 2.77 -1.29
C LEU A 92 9.78 4.30 -1.24
N LEU A 93 10.77 4.78 -0.47
CA LEU A 93 11.13 6.20 -0.43
C LEU A 93 11.73 6.66 -1.76
N MET A 94 12.49 5.79 -2.42
CA MET A 94 13.05 6.04 -3.76
C MET A 94 11.94 6.06 -4.82
N ALA A 95 11.00 5.12 -4.73
CA ALA A 95 9.84 5.06 -5.62
C ALA A 95 8.92 6.29 -5.50
N TYR A 96 8.83 6.88 -4.31
CA TYR A 96 7.92 8.01 -4.04
C TYR A 96 8.61 9.10 -3.20
N PRO A 97 9.28 10.08 -3.84
CA PRO A 97 9.87 11.24 -3.15
C PRO A 97 8.86 12.05 -2.33
N ALA A 98 7.56 11.83 -2.52
CA ALA A 98 6.52 12.41 -1.69
C ALA A 98 6.67 12.12 -0.18
N PHE A 99 7.35 11.03 0.18
CA PHE A 99 7.69 10.75 1.58
C PHE A 99 8.61 11.79 2.22
N GLU A 100 9.40 12.54 1.46
CA GLU A 100 10.32 13.56 2.00
C GLU A 100 9.59 14.74 2.66
N HIS A 101 8.37 15.04 2.19
CA HIS A 101 7.54 16.12 2.74
C HIS A 101 6.32 15.59 3.51
N LEU A 102 6.19 14.26 3.64
CA LEU A 102 5.17 13.65 4.47
C LEU A 102 5.38 14.01 5.94
N ARG A 103 4.37 14.60 6.57
CA ARG A 103 4.35 14.84 8.02
C ARG A 103 3.62 13.71 8.71
N LEU A 104 4.37 12.81 9.34
CA LEU A 104 3.80 11.72 10.15
C LEU A 104 3.62 12.19 11.60
N PHE A 105 2.43 11.95 12.13
CA PHE A 105 2.07 12.20 13.52
C PHE A 105 1.56 10.91 14.15
N ALA A 106 1.71 10.79 15.46
CA ALA A 106 1.18 9.67 16.21
C ALA A 106 0.30 10.10 17.36
N ARG A 107 -0.70 9.27 17.65
CA ARG A 107 -1.61 9.45 18.77
C ARG A 107 -1.71 8.16 19.57
N TYR A 108 -1.55 8.26 20.89
CA TYR A 108 -1.91 7.15 21.77
C TYR A 108 -3.44 7.10 21.89
N THR A 109 -4.07 6.02 21.42
CA THR A 109 -5.51 5.82 21.58
C THR A 109 -5.78 4.31 21.61
N PRO A 110 -6.31 3.76 22.72
CA PRO A 110 -6.65 2.35 22.78
C PRO A 110 -7.67 2.00 21.69
N ALA A 111 -7.45 0.85 21.02
CA ALA A 111 -8.24 0.38 19.88
C ALA A 111 -9.75 0.51 20.16
N LYS A 112 -10.50 1.03 19.16
CA LYS A 112 -11.97 1.05 18.97
C LYS A 112 -12.56 2.41 18.55
N LYS A 113 -11.79 3.50 18.49
CA LYS A 113 -12.34 4.84 18.17
C LYS A 113 -11.73 5.53 16.94
N PHE A 114 -10.46 5.29 16.66
CA PHE A 114 -9.70 5.93 15.60
C PHE A 114 -8.50 5.04 15.25
N ILE A 115 -8.21 4.84 13.96
CA ILE A 115 -7.22 3.84 13.51
C ILE A 115 -6.06 4.55 12.79
N GLY A 116 -6.35 5.44 11.84
CA GLY A 116 -5.35 6.24 11.13
C GLY A 116 -6.03 7.13 10.09
N TYR A 117 -5.23 8.00 9.43
CA TYR A 117 -5.61 8.58 8.15
C TYR A 117 -4.40 9.18 7.42
N PHE A 118 -4.48 9.20 6.11
CA PHE A 118 -3.64 10.01 5.22
C PHE A 118 -4.46 11.17 4.62
N ASP A 119 -3.93 12.40 4.76
CA ASP A 119 -4.46 13.60 4.11
C ASP A 119 -3.62 13.92 2.86
N PRO A 120 -4.15 13.68 1.65
CA PRO A 120 -3.42 13.91 0.40
C PRO A 120 -3.28 15.39 0.02
N MET A 121 -4.01 16.30 0.68
CA MET A 121 -3.88 17.74 0.43
C MET A 121 -2.74 18.35 1.23
N ARG A 122 -2.53 17.86 2.45
CA ARG A 122 -1.49 18.37 3.35
C ARG A 122 -0.23 17.51 3.36
N TYR A 123 -0.27 16.34 2.71
CA TYR A 123 0.75 15.28 2.84
C TYR A 123 1.06 15.07 4.33
N SER A 124 0.02 14.79 5.10
CA SER A 124 0.15 14.45 6.51
C SER A 124 -0.52 13.12 6.78
N MET A 125 0.10 12.32 7.64
CA MET A 125 -0.43 11.03 8.06
C MET A 125 -0.52 11.01 9.58
N MET A 126 -1.59 10.42 10.10
CA MET A 126 -1.71 10.15 11.52
C MET A 126 -1.92 8.66 11.74
N VAL A 127 -1.15 8.11 12.67
CA VAL A 127 -1.25 6.70 13.07
C VAL A 127 -1.54 6.57 14.55
N CYS A 128 -2.35 5.58 14.90
CA CYS A 128 -2.62 5.25 16.30
C CYS A 128 -1.64 4.18 16.81
N MET A 129 -1.39 4.24 18.13
CA MET A 129 -0.57 3.29 18.88
C MET A 129 -1.32 2.75 20.09
N GLY A 130 -0.78 1.69 20.69
CA GLY A 130 -1.31 1.05 21.90
C GLY A 130 -2.28 -0.08 21.57
N THR A 131 -2.10 -0.71 20.41
CA THR A 131 -3.02 -1.70 19.84
C THR A 131 -2.29 -2.97 19.40
N SER A 132 -1.09 -3.24 19.93
CA SER A 132 -0.24 -4.40 19.56
C SER A 132 -0.91 -5.76 19.70
N ASP A 133 -1.89 -5.91 20.62
CA ASP A 133 -2.66 -7.15 20.80
C ASP A 133 -3.91 -7.22 19.92
N SER A 134 -4.16 -6.22 19.07
CA SER A 134 -5.30 -6.16 18.15
C SER A 134 -4.98 -6.92 16.85
N PRO A 135 -6.00 -7.26 16.04
CA PRO A 135 -5.77 -7.69 14.66
C PRO A 135 -4.83 -6.74 13.90
N PHE A 136 -4.05 -7.28 12.98
CA PHE A 136 -2.93 -6.60 12.33
C PHE A 136 -3.30 -5.26 11.70
N GLU A 137 -4.47 -5.19 11.05
CA GLU A 137 -5.00 -3.97 10.44
C GLU A 137 -5.24 -2.82 11.43
N PHE A 138 -5.26 -3.10 12.73
CA PHE A 138 -5.37 -2.11 13.80
C PHE A 138 -4.05 -1.85 14.53
N GLN A 139 -3.01 -2.65 14.27
CA GLN A 139 -1.67 -2.42 14.82
C GLN A 139 -0.98 -1.28 14.06
N THR A 140 -0.04 -0.57 14.69
CA THR A 140 0.62 0.60 14.07
C THR A 140 1.28 0.28 12.74
N GLU A 141 1.87 -0.91 12.59
CA GLU A 141 2.44 -1.40 11.34
C GLU A 141 1.39 -1.58 10.24
N GLY A 142 0.27 -2.26 10.54
CA GLY A 142 -0.83 -2.44 9.59
C GLY A 142 -1.50 -1.12 9.21
N ILE A 143 -1.64 -0.20 10.16
CA ILE A 143 -2.13 1.16 9.90
C ILE A 143 -1.18 1.89 8.93
N LEU A 144 0.12 1.88 9.20
CA LEU A 144 1.11 2.51 8.32
C LEU A 144 1.04 1.93 6.92
N LEU A 145 0.95 0.60 6.79
CA LEU A 145 0.80 -0.07 5.49
C LEU A 145 -0.44 0.40 4.73
N HIS A 146 -1.57 0.49 5.42
CA HIS A 146 -2.82 0.95 4.84
C HIS A 146 -2.72 2.40 4.34
N GLU A 147 -2.25 3.31 5.19
CA GLU A 147 -2.16 4.73 4.87
C GLU A 147 -1.08 5.04 3.83
N VAL A 148 0.02 4.27 3.83
CA VAL A 148 1.02 4.33 2.76
C VAL A 148 0.45 3.88 1.42
N GLN A 149 -0.42 2.87 1.40
CA GLN A 149 -1.07 2.48 0.16
C GLN A 149 -1.92 3.63 -0.40
N HIS A 150 -2.58 4.43 0.44
CA HIS A 150 -3.29 5.63 -0.02
C HIS A 150 -2.37 6.70 -0.58
N LEU A 151 -1.17 6.89 -0.01
CA LEU A 151 -0.16 7.78 -0.60
C LEU A 151 0.28 7.29 -1.98
N ILE A 152 0.54 6.00 -2.14
CA ILE A 152 0.92 5.43 -3.44
C ILE A 152 -0.22 5.59 -4.45
N GLN A 153 -1.47 5.32 -4.05
CA GLN A 153 -2.64 5.53 -4.91
C GLN A 153 -2.75 6.98 -5.39
N LYS A 154 -2.43 7.94 -4.53
CA LYS A 154 -2.40 9.36 -4.88
C LYS A 154 -1.33 9.66 -5.93
N GLU A 155 -0.11 9.15 -5.75
CA GLU A 155 1.02 9.36 -6.66
C GLU A 155 0.87 8.65 -8.01
N GLU A 156 0.23 7.48 -8.02
CA GLU A 156 0.01 6.65 -9.22
C GLU A 156 -1.33 6.93 -9.92
N HIS A 157 -2.13 7.83 -9.34
CA HIS A 157 -3.51 8.11 -9.76
C HIS A 157 -4.41 6.87 -9.77
N PHE A 158 -4.20 5.93 -8.86
CA PHE A 158 -5.05 4.75 -8.71
C PHE A 158 -6.42 5.12 -8.17
N ALA A 159 -7.32 4.13 -8.11
CA ALA A 159 -8.57 4.31 -7.41
C ALA A 159 -8.31 4.72 -5.95
N ARG A 160 -9.01 5.76 -5.50
CA ARG A 160 -8.80 6.39 -4.20
C ARG A 160 -9.66 5.74 -3.12
N GLY A 161 -9.16 5.84 -1.89
CA GLY A 161 -9.94 5.61 -0.69
C GLY A 161 -10.99 6.70 -0.44
N GLY A 162 -11.54 6.73 0.77
CA GLY A 162 -12.52 7.74 1.15
C GLY A 162 -12.88 7.75 2.63
N ASP A 163 -13.89 8.55 2.94
CA ASP A 163 -14.33 8.76 4.32
C ASP A 163 -15.51 7.84 4.65
N SER A 164 -15.37 7.06 5.72
CA SER A 164 -16.42 6.18 6.25
C SER A 164 -17.68 6.93 6.72
N SER A 165 -17.56 8.24 7.02
CA SER A 165 -18.69 9.11 7.40
C SER A 165 -19.78 9.21 6.32
N LYS A 166 -19.42 8.95 5.04
CA LYS A 166 -20.34 8.94 3.90
C LYS A 166 -21.14 7.63 3.78
N GLY A 167 -20.97 6.72 4.74
CA GLY A 167 -21.69 5.46 4.84
C GLY A 167 -20.76 4.26 4.73
N ILE A 168 -20.76 3.41 5.76
CA ILE A 168 -19.86 2.26 5.89
C ILE A 168 -19.97 1.29 4.70
N MET A 169 -21.19 1.03 4.21
CA MET A 169 -21.39 0.12 3.08
C MET A 169 -20.76 0.64 1.78
N ARG A 170 -20.76 1.97 1.59
CA ARG A 170 -20.08 2.59 0.45
C ARG A 170 -18.57 2.53 0.63
N TYR A 171 -18.09 2.89 1.81
CA TYR A 171 -16.66 2.88 2.17
C TYR A 171 -16.02 1.51 1.96
N MET A 172 -16.65 0.44 2.43
CA MET A 172 -16.15 -0.94 2.28
C MET A 172 -16.04 -1.37 0.80
N ARG A 173 -16.77 -0.69 -0.10
CA ARG A 173 -16.76 -0.98 -1.55
C ARG A 173 -15.82 -0.08 -2.34
N LEU A 174 -15.22 0.95 -1.74
CA LEU A 174 -14.29 1.82 -2.49
C LEU A 174 -13.06 1.02 -2.91
N ALA A 175 -12.74 1.05 -4.20
CA ALA A 175 -11.63 0.26 -4.75
C ALA A 175 -10.28 0.58 -4.08
N GLY A 176 -10.02 1.85 -3.75
CA GLY A 176 -8.80 2.22 -3.02
C GLY A 176 -8.75 1.72 -1.59
N GLU A 177 -9.89 1.62 -0.91
CA GLU A 177 -9.99 1.03 0.43
C GLU A 177 -9.81 -0.49 0.41
N VAL A 178 -10.41 -1.14 -0.59
CA VAL A 178 -10.26 -2.59 -0.83
C VAL A 178 -8.80 -2.93 -1.09
N GLU A 179 -8.11 -2.16 -1.94
CA GLU A 179 -6.68 -2.35 -2.19
C GLU A 179 -5.84 -2.15 -0.92
N ALA A 180 -6.09 -1.08 -0.15
CA ALA A 180 -5.36 -0.80 1.08
C ALA A 180 -5.58 -1.86 2.19
N ARG A 181 -6.79 -2.46 2.27
CA ARG A 181 -7.02 -3.63 3.15
C ARG A 181 -6.38 -4.90 2.61
N ASN A 182 -6.39 -5.11 1.29
CA ASN A 182 -5.76 -6.27 0.67
C ASN A 182 -4.25 -6.32 0.90
N VAL A 183 -3.59 -5.15 0.95
CA VAL A 183 -2.18 -5.03 1.36
C VAL A 183 -1.95 -5.64 2.75
N CYS A 184 -2.83 -5.34 3.71
CA CYS A 184 -2.74 -5.88 5.08
C CYS A 184 -3.00 -7.39 5.10
N ILE A 185 -3.98 -7.89 4.35
CA ILE A 185 -4.25 -9.32 4.22
C ILE A 185 -3.02 -10.06 3.68
N ARG A 186 -2.38 -9.49 2.66
CA ARG A 186 -1.23 -10.09 1.97
C ARG A 186 0.08 -9.90 2.73
N HIS A 187 0.12 -9.14 3.83
CA HIS A 187 1.30 -9.00 4.69
C HIS A 187 1.82 -10.37 5.16
N PHE A 188 0.92 -11.29 5.51
CA PHE A 188 1.26 -12.63 5.99
C PHE A 188 1.61 -13.65 4.90
N MET A 189 1.54 -13.26 3.62
CA MET A 189 1.89 -14.14 2.51
C MET A 189 3.40 -14.11 2.23
N THR A 190 3.97 -15.27 1.91
CA THR A 190 5.34 -15.36 1.36
C THR A 190 5.40 -14.71 -0.02
N GLN A 191 6.61 -14.38 -0.48
CA GLN A 191 6.81 -13.84 -1.82
C GLN A 191 6.30 -14.80 -2.92
N GLU A 192 6.46 -16.11 -2.73
CA GLU A 192 5.96 -17.13 -3.65
C GLU A 192 4.42 -17.16 -3.67
N GLN A 193 3.77 -17.15 -2.50
CA GLN A 193 2.31 -17.09 -2.40
C GLN A 193 1.78 -15.81 -3.07
N ARG A 194 2.45 -14.68 -2.85
CA ARG A 194 2.12 -13.41 -3.47
C ARG A 194 2.23 -13.46 -5.00
N ARG A 195 3.32 -14.02 -5.53
CA ARG A 195 3.54 -14.26 -6.97
C ARG A 195 2.48 -15.18 -7.59
N GLY A 196 1.95 -16.14 -6.84
CA GLY A 196 0.94 -17.09 -7.30
C GLY A 196 -0.52 -16.61 -7.20
N THR A 197 -0.79 -15.56 -6.41
CA THR A 197 -2.14 -15.11 -6.05
C THR A 197 -2.38 -13.69 -6.56
N LEU A 198 -3.39 -13.48 -7.40
CA LEU A 198 -3.79 -12.15 -7.86
C LEU A 198 -4.36 -11.33 -6.70
N ARG A 199 -4.39 -10.01 -6.85
CA ARG A 199 -5.11 -9.13 -5.91
C ARG A 199 -6.59 -9.52 -5.80
N SER A 200 -7.19 -9.97 -6.90
CA SER A 200 -8.62 -10.29 -7.00
C SER A 200 -8.99 -11.56 -6.24
N ASP A 201 -8.01 -12.44 -6.00
CA ASP A 201 -8.21 -13.70 -5.29
C ASP A 201 -8.21 -13.50 -3.77
N SER A 202 -7.52 -12.46 -3.28
CA SER A 202 -7.31 -12.22 -1.85
C SER A 202 -8.10 -11.03 -1.29
N GLN A 203 -8.60 -10.15 -2.14
CA GLN A 203 -9.35 -8.96 -1.70
C GLN A 203 -10.69 -9.33 -1.04
N ASP A 204 -11.15 -8.46 -0.14
CA ASP A 204 -12.38 -8.66 0.62
C ASP A 204 -13.67 -8.29 -0.14
N MET A 205 -13.54 -7.61 -1.28
CA MET A 205 -14.65 -7.21 -2.14
C MET A 205 -14.34 -7.53 -3.61
N PRO A 206 -15.16 -8.33 -4.33
CA PRO A 206 -14.91 -8.65 -5.73
C PRO A 206 -15.05 -7.42 -6.63
N ASP A 207 -14.31 -7.43 -7.74
CA ASP A 207 -14.16 -6.29 -8.67
C ASP A 207 -15.51 -5.71 -9.13
N ASP A 208 -16.47 -6.55 -9.47
CA ASP A 208 -17.81 -6.18 -9.95
C ASP A 208 -18.67 -5.46 -8.89
N LYS A 209 -18.27 -5.54 -7.61
CA LYS A 209 -18.93 -4.85 -6.51
C LYS A 209 -18.19 -3.59 -6.05
N GLN A 210 -16.98 -3.35 -6.54
CA GLN A 210 -16.19 -2.19 -6.14
C GLN A 210 -16.71 -0.89 -6.79
N ILE A 211 -16.46 0.22 -6.10
CA ILE A 211 -16.77 1.57 -6.54
C ILE A 211 -15.43 2.26 -6.81
N ILE A 212 -15.21 2.61 -8.07
CA ILE A 212 -14.00 3.31 -8.50
C ILE A 212 -14.22 4.82 -8.32
N ILE A 213 -13.31 5.47 -7.59
CA ILE A 213 -13.22 6.93 -7.48
C ILE A 213 -11.80 7.30 -7.89
N VAL A 214 -11.64 8.17 -8.90
CA VAL A 214 -10.34 8.59 -9.44
C VAL A 214 -9.98 10.03 -9.09
#